data_AF-A0A661PFP7-F1
#
_entry.id   AF-A0A661PFP7-F1
#
_cell.length_a   1.000
_cell.length_b   1.000
_cell.length_c   1.000
_cell.angle_alpha   90.00
_cell.angle_beta   90.00
_cell.angle_gamma   90.00
#
_symmetry.space_group_name_H-M   'P 1'
#
loop_
_entity.id
_entity.type
_entity.pdbx_description
1 polymer ?
#
loop_
_entity_poly.entity_id
_entity_poly.type
_entity_poly.pdbx_seq_one_letter_code
_entity_poly.pdbx_strand_id
1 'polypeptide(L)'
;MNVSWKWIGDFVDLDGIDPLEAAERLTMSGLEVAGVKPLCDPALSRIVTAQITALEKHPQADKLSLCTVFDGQENFSIICGARNMKAGDKVAMAPVGTRFPNGLTIKKAKIRGISSSGMLCSAAEMGLEEESSGIIILPESAPLGIPVIQCLELDDQVLEIEITPNRGDCLSVIGVAREIAALYQRPFSYPTPAFEESGPPTAELVKIEIQDPELCPRYVGRIAEQIVLAESPAWMKQRLQAAGVRSINNVVDITNYVMLETGQPLHAFDLDMVGGRQIIVRKAGSDQSFVTLD
;
A
#
# COMPACT_ATOMS: atom_id res chain seq x y z
N MET A 1 0.17 -11.32 -12.30
CA MET A 1 0.27 -11.09 -10.84
C MET A 1 1.23 -9.95 -10.63
N ASN A 2 0.89 -8.97 -9.78
CA ASN A 2 1.79 -7.86 -9.46
C ASN A 2 2.43 -8.10 -8.09
N VAL A 3 3.75 -7.92 -8.00
CA VAL A 3 4.51 -8.15 -6.76
C VAL A 3 5.46 -6.99 -6.49
N SER A 4 5.38 -6.45 -5.27
CA SER A 4 6.29 -5.42 -4.75
C SER A 4 7.69 -5.98 -4.56
N TRP A 5 8.70 -5.31 -5.11
CA TRP A 5 10.11 -5.64 -4.93
C TRP A 5 10.54 -5.50 -3.48
N LYS A 6 10.14 -4.40 -2.82
CA LYS A 6 10.41 -4.22 -1.39
C LYS A 6 9.79 -5.32 -0.53
N TRP A 7 8.56 -5.75 -0.84
CA TRP A 7 7.88 -6.80 -0.07
C TRP A 7 8.57 -8.16 -0.22
N ILE A 8 9.13 -8.46 -1.40
CA ILE A 8 10.01 -9.63 -1.56
C ILE A 8 11.20 -9.55 -0.59
N GLY A 9 11.73 -8.34 -0.38
CA GLY A 9 12.86 -8.05 0.52
C GLY A 9 12.65 -8.47 1.97
N ASP A 10 11.40 -8.62 2.41
CA ASP A 10 11.10 -9.14 3.76
C ASP A 10 11.51 -10.62 3.93
N PHE A 11 11.57 -11.37 2.83
CA PHE A 11 11.79 -12.82 2.82
C PHE A 11 13.16 -13.23 2.29
N VAL A 12 13.81 -12.36 1.50
CA VAL A 12 15.13 -12.61 0.90
C VAL A 12 15.92 -11.31 0.83
N ASP A 13 17.23 -11.38 1.11
CA ASP A 13 18.11 -10.24 0.97
C ASP A 13 18.31 -9.87 -0.52
N LEU A 14 17.91 -8.65 -0.86
CA LEU A 14 17.95 -8.10 -2.22
C LEU A 14 19.17 -7.19 -2.47
N ASP A 15 20.10 -7.08 -1.50
CA ASP A 15 21.27 -6.21 -1.66
C ASP A 15 22.12 -6.60 -2.87
N GLY A 16 22.41 -5.59 -3.69
CA GLY A 16 23.14 -5.73 -4.96
C GLY A 16 22.35 -6.40 -6.10
N ILE A 17 21.04 -6.62 -5.95
CA ILE A 17 20.19 -7.19 -7.01
C ILE A 17 19.37 -6.08 -7.65
N ASP A 18 19.58 -5.88 -8.95
CA ASP A 18 18.75 -4.99 -9.76
C ASP A 18 17.40 -5.66 -10.11
N PRO A 19 16.24 -5.02 -9.87
CA PRO A 19 14.93 -5.58 -10.20
C PRO A 19 14.76 -5.99 -11.67
N LEU A 20 15.38 -5.26 -12.60
CA LEU A 20 15.32 -5.60 -14.02
C LEU A 20 16.12 -6.87 -14.33
N GLU A 21 17.33 -7.00 -13.77
CA GLU A 21 18.11 -8.24 -13.89
C GLU A 21 17.37 -9.44 -13.27
N ALA A 22 16.74 -9.24 -12.10
CA ALA A 22 15.95 -10.29 -11.46
C ALA A 22 14.75 -10.72 -12.32
N ALA A 23 14.07 -9.77 -12.96
CA ALA A 23 12.98 -10.05 -13.90
C ALA A 23 13.43 -10.88 -15.10
N GLU A 24 14.59 -10.56 -15.68
CA GLU A 24 15.19 -11.34 -16.77
C GLU A 24 15.53 -12.76 -16.33
N ARG A 25 16.15 -12.93 -15.15
CA ARG A 25 16.50 -14.25 -14.62
C ARG A 25 15.27 -15.10 -14.29
N LEU A 26 14.24 -14.49 -13.70
CA LEU A 26 12.96 -15.16 -13.45
C LEU A 26 12.36 -15.66 -14.77
N THR A 27 12.34 -14.81 -15.80
CA THR A 27 11.84 -15.18 -17.12
C THR A 27 12.63 -16.35 -17.72
N MET A 28 13.96 -16.30 -17.67
CA MET A 28 14.83 -17.38 -18.15
C MET A 28 14.68 -18.70 -17.36
N SER A 29 14.17 -18.63 -16.13
CA SER A 29 13.86 -19.79 -15.29
C SER A 29 12.43 -20.35 -15.48
N GLY A 30 11.62 -19.72 -16.34
CA GLY A 30 10.26 -20.15 -16.66
C GLY A 30 9.15 -19.41 -15.90
N LEU A 31 9.48 -18.30 -15.23
CA LEU A 31 8.52 -17.38 -14.61
C LEU A 31 8.54 -16.04 -15.35
N GLU A 32 7.71 -15.90 -16.38
CA GLU A 32 7.72 -14.75 -17.27
C GLU A 32 7.34 -13.45 -16.55
N VAL A 33 8.22 -12.46 -16.62
CA VAL A 33 7.97 -11.11 -16.10
C VAL A 33 7.68 -10.18 -17.27
N ALA A 34 6.40 -9.84 -17.46
CA ALA A 34 5.91 -8.96 -18.53
C ALA A 34 6.42 -7.52 -18.39
N GLY A 35 6.77 -7.09 -17.17
CA GLY A 35 7.42 -5.81 -16.97
C GLY A 35 7.80 -5.50 -15.52
N VAL A 36 8.68 -4.52 -15.37
CA VAL A 36 9.01 -3.89 -14.10
C VAL A 36 8.60 -2.44 -14.19
N LYS A 37 7.72 -1.99 -13.30
CA LYS A 37 7.17 -0.64 -13.30
C LYS A 37 7.38 0.00 -11.93
N PRO A 38 7.68 1.30 -11.85
CA PRO A 38 7.68 2.00 -10.57
C PRO A 38 6.25 2.01 -10.00
N LEU A 39 6.12 1.86 -8.68
CA LEU A 39 4.83 1.88 -7.99
C LEU A 39 4.07 3.19 -8.21
N CYS A 40 4.82 4.29 -8.31
CA CYS A 40 4.30 5.64 -8.48
C CYS A 40 4.94 6.33 -9.68
N ASP A 41 4.31 7.39 -10.19
CA ASP A 41 4.86 8.16 -11.31
C ASP A 41 6.27 8.70 -10.95
N PRO A 42 7.30 8.41 -11.76
CA PRO A 42 8.66 8.89 -11.53
C PRO A 42 8.77 10.40 -11.34
N ALA A 43 7.85 11.19 -11.88
CA ALA A 43 7.84 12.63 -11.73
C ALA A 43 7.65 13.08 -10.27
N LEU A 44 7.05 12.24 -9.42
CA LEU A 44 6.89 12.49 -7.98
C LEU A 44 8.23 12.48 -7.23
N SER A 45 9.29 11.91 -7.80
CA SER A 45 10.64 11.96 -7.22
C SER A 45 11.20 13.39 -7.08
N ARG A 46 10.63 14.36 -7.81
CA ARG A 46 11.00 15.78 -7.71
C ARG A 46 10.31 16.52 -6.56
N ILE A 47 9.26 15.94 -6.00
CA ILE A 47 8.59 16.50 -4.82
C ILE A 47 9.46 16.14 -3.63
N VAL A 48 9.84 17.15 -2.85
CA VAL A 48 10.75 16.98 -1.72
C VAL A 48 10.03 17.21 -0.40
N THR A 49 10.55 16.62 0.66
CA THR A 49 10.14 16.93 2.03
C THR A 49 10.66 18.30 2.44
N ALA A 50 9.81 19.12 3.04
CA ALA A 50 10.19 20.45 3.51
C ALA A 50 9.45 20.82 4.79
N GLN A 51 9.89 21.86 5.50
CA GLN A 51 9.29 22.31 6.75
C GLN A 51 8.75 23.73 6.62
N ILE A 52 7.53 23.97 7.09
CA ILE A 52 6.97 25.33 7.18
C ILE A 52 7.65 26.07 8.33
N THR A 53 8.49 27.04 8.04
CA THR A 53 9.19 27.85 9.05
C THR A 53 8.37 29.05 9.50
N ALA A 54 7.54 29.61 8.61
CA ALA A 54 6.60 30.68 8.94
C ALA A 54 5.30 30.54 8.14
N LEU A 55 4.18 30.91 8.77
CA LEU A 55 2.86 30.89 8.16
C LEU A 55 2.16 32.22 8.43
N GLU A 56 1.93 33.00 7.37
CA GLU A 56 1.30 34.31 7.44
C GLU A 56 0.04 34.36 6.58
N LYS A 57 -0.92 35.24 6.90
CA LYS A 57 -2.07 35.46 6.01
C LYS A 57 -1.62 36.24 4.78
N HIS A 58 -2.14 35.87 3.61
CA HIS A 58 -1.86 36.63 2.40
C HIS A 58 -2.44 38.05 2.52
N PRO A 59 -1.64 39.13 2.39
CA PRO A 59 -2.05 40.50 2.69
C PRO A 59 -3.19 41.01 1.79
N GLN A 60 -3.35 40.39 0.62
CA GLN A 60 -4.38 40.74 -0.35
C GLN A 60 -5.38 39.60 -0.62
N ALA A 61 -5.41 38.50 0.14
CA ALA A 61 -6.36 37.40 -0.10
C ALA A 61 -6.70 36.60 1.17
N ASP A 62 -7.94 36.71 1.64
CA ASP A 62 -8.38 36.11 2.93
C ASP A 62 -8.38 34.59 2.96
N LYS A 63 -8.42 33.94 1.78
CA LYS A 63 -8.44 32.48 1.65
C LYS A 63 -7.05 31.86 1.42
N LEU A 64 -6.01 32.68 1.32
CA LEU A 64 -4.65 32.22 1.01
C LEU A 64 -3.69 32.53 2.15
N SER A 65 -2.74 31.63 2.34
CA SER A 65 -1.63 31.79 3.27
C SER A 65 -0.33 31.98 2.49
N LEU A 66 0.56 32.80 3.02
CA LEU A 66 1.94 32.91 2.59
C LEU A 66 2.78 32.04 3.52
N CYS A 67 3.33 30.96 2.98
CA CYS A 67 4.15 30.01 3.71
C CYS A 67 5.63 30.25 3.34
N THR A 68 6.48 30.40 4.35
CA THR A 68 7.93 30.26 4.19
C THR A 68 8.29 28.82 4.52
N VAL A 69 8.96 28.15 3.58
CA VAL A 69 9.20 26.71 3.60
C VAL A 69 10.68 26.44 3.41
N PHE A 70 11.28 25.62 4.27
CA PHE A 70 12.70 25.26 4.23
C PHE A 70 12.86 23.79 3.87
N ASP A 71 13.60 23.49 2.80
CA ASP A 71 13.86 22.11 2.34
C ASP A 71 15.14 21.50 2.92
N GLY A 72 15.83 22.19 3.82
CA GLY A 72 17.14 21.77 4.32
C GLY A 72 18.32 22.49 3.67
N GLN A 73 18.11 23.16 2.54
CA GLN A 73 19.13 23.94 1.83
C GLN A 73 18.73 25.40 1.69
N GLU A 74 17.53 25.67 1.19
CA GLU A 74 17.06 27.03 0.91
C GLU A 74 15.63 27.27 1.39
N ASN A 75 15.26 28.56 1.51
CA ASN A 75 13.91 28.96 1.88
C ASN A 75 13.11 29.36 0.65
N PHE A 76 11.91 28.80 0.52
CA PHE A 76 10.94 29.09 -0.52
C PHE A 76 9.77 29.86 0.05
N SER A 77 9.27 30.81 -0.74
CA SER A 77 8.00 31.48 -0.48
C SER A 77 6.92 30.81 -1.33
N ILE A 78 5.93 30.22 -0.69
CA ILE A 78 4.87 29.43 -1.34
C ILE A 78 3.52 29.93 -0.86
N ILE A 79 2.62 30.19 -1.82
CA ILE A 79 1.25 30.56 -1.52
C ILE A 79 0.40 29.29 -1.51
N CYS A 80 -0.28 29.02 -0.40
CA CYS A 80 -1.09 27.82 -0.25
C CYS A 80 -2.48 28.17 0.27
N GLY A 81 -3.51 27.50 -0.28
CA GLY A 81 -4.91 27.67 0.12
C GLY A 81 -5.40 26.66 1.16
N ALA A 82 -4.59 25.67 1.51
CA ALA A 82 -4.95 24.65 2.48
C ALA A 82 -5.05 25.24 3.89
N ARG A 83 -5.85 24.61 4.75
CA ARG A 83 -6.09 25.08 6.13
C ARG A 83 -5.57 24.13 7.20
N ASN A 84 -5.12 22.95 6.81
CA ASN A 84 -4.67 21.88 7.68
C ASN A 84 -3.16 21.97 8.02
N MET A 85 -2.58 23.17 7.99
CA MET A 85 -1.14 23.39 8.15
C MET A 85 -0.83 24.48 9.18
N LYS A 86 0.29 24.33 9.88
CA LYS A 86 0.84 25.29 10.84
C LYS A 86 2.37 25.40 10.69
N ALA A 87 2.94 26.46 11.27
CA ALA A 87 4.39 26.56 11.39
C ALA A 87 4.94 25.38 12.20
N GLY A 88 6.04 24.80 11.73
CA GLY A 88 6.65 23.59 12.28
C GLY A 88 6.33 22.32 11.49
N ASP A 89 5.22 22.28 10.75
CA ASP A 89 4.81 21.07 10.02
C ASP A 89 5.80 20.70 8.92
N LYS A 90 6.06 19.40 8.79
CA LYS A 90 6.77 18.83 7.63
C LYS A 90 5.75 18.47 6.55
N VAL A 91 6.05 18.82 5.31
CA VAL A 91 5.11 18.79 4.19
C VAL A 91 5.78 18.32 2.90
N ALA A 92 4.97 17.90 1.94
CA ALA A 92 5.41 17.63 0.57
C ALA A 92 5.45 18.94 -0.24
N MET A 93 6.61 19.29 -0.78
CA MET A 93 6.83 20.51 -1.56
C MET A 93 7.27 20.17 -2.99
N ALA A 94 6.50 20.62 -3.98
CA ALA A 94 6.88 20.57 -5.38
C ALA A 94 7.62 21.86 -5.78
N PRO A 95 8.93 21.77 -6.14
CA PRO A 95 9.67 22.90 -6.67
C PRO A 95 9.19 23.30 -8.07
N VAL A 96 9.60 24.49 -8.53
CA VAL A 96 9.33 24.95 -9.89
C VAL A 96 9.93 23.98 -10.91
N GLY A 97 9.15 23.63 -11.94
CA GLY A 97 9.52 22.66 -12.97
C GLY A 97 9.09 21.22 -12.65
N THR A 98 8.53 20.95 -11.48
CA THR A 98 7.89 19.66 -11.18
C THR A 98 6.66 19.45 -12.04
N ARG A 99 6.54 18.26 -12.63
CA ARG A 99 5.40 17.84 -13.45
C ARG A 99 4.61 16.80 -12.66
N PHE A 100 3.30 16.94 -12.62
CA PHE A 100 2.40 16.00 -11.97
C PHE A 100 1.78 15.03 -12.98
N PRO A 101 1.28 13.86 -12.52
CA PRO A 101 0.65 12.86 -13.38
C PRO A 101 -0.56 13.43 -14.15
N ASN A 102 -1.28 14.37 -13.56
CA ASN A 102 -2.42 15.06 -14.18
C ASN A 102 -2.02 16.07 -15.29
N GLY A 103 -0.73 16.20 -15.61
CA GLY A 103 -0.20 17.11 -16.63
C GLY A 103 0.09 18.53 -16.12
N LEU A 104 -0.15 18.84 -14.85
CA LEU A 104 0.20 20.13 -14.26
C LEU A 104 1.73 20.27 -14.13
N THR A 105 2.28 21.38 -14.62
CA THR A 105 3.69 21.73 -14.40
C THR A 105 3.79 22.96 -13.53
N ILE A 106 4.52 22.87 -12.42
CA ILE A 106 4.72 23.99 -11.50
C ILE A 106 5.59 25.05 -12.18
N LYS A 107 5.04 26.27 -12.24
CA LYS A 107 5.74 27.45 -12.76
C LYS A 107 5.80 28.48 -11.65
N LYS A 108 6.82 29.35 -11.70
CA LYS A 108 6.86 30.53 -10.85
C LYS A 108 5.64 31.39 -11.14
N ALA A 109 4.80 31.61 -10.13
CA ALA A 109 3.56 32.36 -10.27
C ALA A 109 3.61 33.61 -9.41
N LYS A 110 2.93 34.68 -9.86
CA LYS A 110 2.73 35.89 -9.06
C LYS A 110 1.25 36.03 -8.75
N ILE A 111 0.87 35.76 -7.51
CA ILE A 111 -0.53 35.83 -7.06
C ILE A 111 -0.67 37.13 -6.27
N ARG A 112 -1.50 38.05 -6.77
CA ARG A 112 -1.79 39.33 -6.11
C ARG A 112 -0.53 40.05 -5.60
N GLY A 113 0.47 40.15 -6.49
CA GLY A 113 1.71 40.88 -6.21
C GLY A 113 2.82 40.07 -5.54
N ILE A 114 2.53 38.90 -4.96
CA ILE A 114 3.51 38.08 -4.25
C ILE A 114 3.94 36.88 -5.12
N SER A 115 5.23 36.59 -5.15
CA SER A 115 5.79 35.47 -5.90
C SER A 115 5.65 34.17 -5.12
N SER A 116 5.14 33.12 -5.77
CA SER A 116 5.16 31.74 -5.28
C SER A 116 6.19 30.93 -6.09
N SER A 117 7.13 30.31 -5.39
CA SER A 117 8.26 29.56 -5.96
C SER A 117 8.10 28.05 -5.77
N GLY A 118 6.86 27.55 -5.81
CA GLY A 118 6.55 26.14 -5.63
C GLY A 118 5.09 25.92 -5.29
N MET A 119 4.76 24.69 -4.88
CA MET A 119 3.45 24.28 -4.42
C MET A 119 3.59 23.28 -3.27
N LEU A 120 2.72 23.39 -2.25
CA LEU A 120 2.57 22.36 -1.23
C LEU A 120 1.53 21.34 -1.71
N CYS A 121 1.86 20.06 -1.66
CA CYS A 121 1.11 19.01 -2.35
C CYS A 121 0.13 18.28 -1.44
N SER A 122 -1.05 17.99 -1.97
CA SER A 122 -2.01 17.01 -1.45
C SER A 122 -1.76 15.61 -2.01
N ALA A 123 -2.33 14.58 -1.36
CA ALA A 123 -2.26 13.20 -1.84
C ALA A 123 -2.98 13.04 -3.20
N ALA A 124 -4.10 13.73 -3.40
CA ALA A 124 -4.82 13.77 -4.67
C ALA A 124 -4.00 14.38 -5.81
N GLU A 125 -3.31 15.50 -5.59
CA GLU A 125 -2.43 16.09 -6.62
C GLU A 125 -1.29 15.15 -7.00
N MET A 126 -0.77 14.40 -6.03
CA MET A 126 0.25 13.37 -6.25
C MET A 126 -0.31 12.08 -6.88
N GLY A 127 -1.63 11.97 -7.08
CA GLY A 127 -2.27 10.78 -7.63
C GLY A 127 -2.30 9.58 -6.66
N LEU A 128 -2.14 9.82 -5.37
CA LEU A 128 -2.18 8.79 -4.33
C LEU A 128 -3.60 8.52 -3.81
N GLU A 129 -4.48 9.51 -3.91
CA GLU A 129 -5.88 9.45 -3.51
C GLU A 129 -6.77 10.08 -4.60
N GLU A 130 -8.07 9.77 -4.62
CA GLU A 130 -9.03 10.43 -5.53
C GLU A 130 -9.32 11.88 -5.08
N GLU A 131 -9.47 12.09 -3.77
CA GLU A 131 -9.74 13.39 -3.18
C GLU A 131 -8.95 13.56 -1.88
N SER A 132 -8.55 14.80 -1.58
CA SER A 132 -7.89 15.14 -0.33
C SER A 132 -8.42 16.47 0.20
N SER A 133 -8.59 16.58 1.52
CA SER A 133 -9.11 17.79 2.17
C SER A 133 -8.04 18.88 2.40
N GLY A 134 -6.77 18.57 2.15
CA GLY A 134 -5.64 19.46 2.39
C GLY A 134 -4.32 18.89 1.89
N ILE A 135 -3.21 19.53 2.27
CA ILE A 135 -1.86 19.08 1.91
C ILE A 135 -1.42 17.90 2.77
N ILE A 136 -0.43 17.14 2.30
CA ILE A 136 0.20 16.07 3.08
C ILE A 136 0.99 16.68 4.23
N ILE A 137 0.64 16.29 5.46
CA ILE A 137 1.44 16.55 6.66
C ILE A 137 2.22 15.29 6.97
N LEU A 138 3.55 15.40 6.92
CA LEU A 138 4.49 14.32 7.14
C LEU A 138 4.81 14.16 8.63
N PRO A 139 5.28 12.97 9.06
CA PRO A 139 5.76 12.77 10.43
C PRO A 139 6.84 13.79 10.81
N GLU A 140 6.87 14.21 12.08
CA GLU A 140 7.90 15.14 12.59
C GLU A 140 9.34 14.59 12.43
N SER A 141 9.50 13.27 12.34
CA SER A 141 10.79 12.61 12.11
C SER A 141 11.25 12.66 10.65
N ALA A 142 10.41 13.07 9.69
CA ALA A 142 10.74 13.03 8.26
C ALA A 142 12.00 13.87 7.96
N PRO A 143 13.04 13.33 7.31
CA PRO A 143 14.20 14.12 6.92
C PRO A 143 13.79 15.20 5.91
N LEU A 144 14.50 16.32 5.86
CA LEU A 144 14.23 17.43 4.92
C LEU A 144 15.04 17.25 3.64
N GLY A 145 14.46 17.69 2.52
CA GLY A 145 15.14 17.77 1.22
C GLY A 145 15.25 16.45 0.47
N ILE A 146 14.65 15.38 1.00
CA ILE A 146 14.63 14.08 0.32
C ILE A 146 13.38 13.97 -0.56
N PRO A 147 13.40 13.12 -1.61
CA PRO A 147 12.19 12.79 -2.36
C PRO A 147 11.07 12.31 -1.44
N VAL A 148 9.87 12.90 -1.58
CA VAL A 148 8.72 12.56 -0.74
C VAL A 148 8.32 11.10 -0.87
N ILE A 149 8.53 10.50 -2.05
CA ILE A 149 8.26 9.09 -2.30
C ILE A 149 9.12 8.18 -1.43
N GLN A 150 10.35 8.57 -1.10
CA GLN A 150 11.21 7.82 -0.17
C GLN A 150 10.69 7.96 1.27
N CYS A 151 10.27 9.17 1.66
CA CYS A 151 9.69 9.42 2.97
C CYS A 151 8.37 8.66 3.21
N LEU A 152 7.59 8.46 2.15
CA LEU A 152 6.32 7.73 2.19
C LEU A 152 6.49 6.25 1.84
N GLU A 153 7.73 5.77 1.65
CA GLU A 153 8.07 4.40 1.25
C GLU A 153 7.47 3.94 -0.11
N LEU A 154 7.08 4.89 -0.95
CA LEU A 154 6.48 4.71 -2.28
C LEU A 154 7.52 4.52 -3.40
N ASP A 155 8.82 4.59 -3.09
CA ASP A 155 9.92 4.29 -4.00
C ASP A 155 10.11 2.78 -4.18
N ASP A 156 9.11 2.11 -4.75
CA ASP A 156 9.11 0.68 -4.98
C ASP A 156 9.04 0.33 -6.48
N GLN A 157 9.48 -0.88 -6.82
CA GLN A 157 9.34 -1.46 -8.14
C GLN A 157 8.34 -2.62 -8.07
N VAL A 158 7.44 -2.69 -9.04
CA VAL A 158 6.42 -3.73 -9.14
C VAL A 158 6.76 -4.62 -10.33
N LEU A 159 6.93 -5.91 -10.05
CA LEU A 159 7.09 -6.96 -11.06
C LEU A 159 5.71 -7.44 -11.50
N GLU A 160 5.43 -7.35 -12.79
CA GLU A 160 4.23 -7.89 -13.42
C GLU A 160 4.56 -9.27 -14.00
N ILE A 161 4.08 -10.32 -13.34
CA ILE A 161 4.46 -11.71 -13.60
C ILE A 161 3.29 -12.48 -14.21
N GLU A 162 3.52 -13.15 -15.33
CA GLU A 162 2.58 -14.07 -15.96
C GLU A 162 2.79 -15.50 -15.42
N ILE A 163 1.88 -15.92 -14.54
CA ILE A 163 1.98 -17.21 -13.87
C ILE A 163 1.36 -18.31 -14.75
N THR A 164 2.15 -19.32 -15.08
CA THR A 164 1.69 -20.50 -15.80
C THR A 164 0.83 -21.41 -14.90
N PRO A 165 -0.14 -22.17 -15.44
CA PRO A 165 -1.09 -22.95 -14.63
C PRO A 165 -0.45 -24.01 -13.72
N ASN A 166 0.75 -24.49 -14.05
CA ASN A 166 1.51 -25.44 -13.24
C ASN A 166 2.32 -24.79 -12.10
N ARG A 167 2.33 -23.45 -11.99
CA ARG A 167 3.10 -22.67 -11.02
C ARG A 167 2.22 -21.92 -10.01
N GLY A 168 1.17 -22.59 -9.52
CA GLY A 168 0.27 -22.00 -8.51
C GLY A 168 0.98 -21.57 -7.23
N ASP A 169 2.14 -22.17 -6.92
CA ASP A 169 3.04 -21.75 -5.83
C ASP A 169 3.50 -20.29 -5.95
N CYS A 170 3.65 -19.80 -7.18
CA CYS A 170 4.09 -18.44 -7.49
C CYS A 170 2.94 -17.43 -7.57
N LEU A 171 1.70 -17.81 -7.24
CA LEU A 171 0.59 -16.86 -7.02
C LEU A 171 0.67 -16.17 -5.65
N SER A 172 1.89 -15.96 -5.13
CA SER A 172 2.15 -15.37 -3.83
C SER A 172 3.50 -14.66 -3.77
N VAL A 173 3.63 -13.65 -2.90
CA VAL A 173 4.90 -12.95 -2.67
C VAL A 173 5.95 -13.92 -2.15
N ILE A 174 5.58 -14.78 -1.21
CA ILE A 174 6.45 -15.84 -0.67
C ILE A 174 6.93 -16.79 -1.77
N GLY A 175 6.06 -17.17 -2.70
CA GLY A 175 6.41 -18.03 -3.83
C GLY A 175 7.47 -17.39 -4.73
N VAL A 176 7.25 -16.15 -5.12
CA VAL A 176 8.20 -15.38 -5.95
C VAL A 176 9.51 -15.12 -5.21
N ALA A 177 9.45 -14.75 -3.92
CA ALA A 177 10.64 -14.55 -3.10
C ALA A 177 11.48 -15.82 -2.97
N ARG A 178 10.83 -16.99 -2.89
CA ARG A 178 11.51 -18.29 -2.87
C ARG A 178 12.23 -18.58 -4.19
N GLU A 179 11.64 -18.24 -5.33
CA GLU A 179 12.30 -18.36 -6.64
C GLU A 179 13.52 -17.45 -6.74
N ILE A 180 13.41 -16.20 -6.30
CA ILE A 180 14.55 -15.26 -6.27
C ILE A 180 15.65 -15.79 -5.36
N ALA A 181 15.31 -16.27 -4.16
CA ALA A 181 16.29 -16.86 -3.25
C ALA A 181 17.02 -18.06 -3.89
N ALA A 182 16.32 -18.93 -4.61
CA ALA A 182 16.91 -20.05 -5.32
C ALA A 182 17.84 -19.60 -6.47
N LEU A 183 17.41 -18.64 -7.29
CA LEU A 183 18.17 -18.14 -8.45
C LEU A 183 19.45 -17.41 -8.04
N TYR A 184 19.41 -16.66 -6.94
CA TYR A 184 20.54 -15.88 -6.43
C TYR A 184 21.31 -16.60 -5.32
N GLN A 185 20.93 -17.83 -4.97
CA GLN A 185 21.52 -18.62 -3.89
C GLN A 185 21.60 -17.85 -2.56
N ARG A 186 20.51 -17.13 -2.24
CA ARG A 186 20.37 -16.35 -1.02
C ARG A 186 19.58 -17.13 0.04
N PRO A 187 19.83 -16.88 1.34
CA PRO A 187 18.96 -17.39 2.39
C PRO A 187 17.52 -16.89 2.20
N PHE A 188 16.57 -17.79 2.40
CA PHE A 188 15.15 -17.49 2.40
C PHE A 188 14.60 -17.60 3.82
N SER A 189 13.89 -16.57 4.27
CA SER A 189 13.24 -16.51 5.58
C SER A 189 11.73 -16.63 5.41
N TYR A 190 11.14 -17.66 6.01
CA TYR A 190 9.69 -17.80 6.08
C TYR A 190 9.20 -17.30 7.45
N PRO A 191 8.34 -16.27 7.53
CA PRO A 191 7.88 -15.75 8.80
C PRO A 191 7.02 -16.81 9.51
N THR A 192 7.38 -17.11 10.75
CA THR A 192 6.54 -17.92 11.62
C THR A 192 5.75 -16.96 12.52
N PRO A 193 4.42 -16.88 12.36
CA PRO A 193 3.63 -15.96 13.17
C PRO A 193 3.70 -16.38 14.65
N ALA A 194 3.98 -15.42 15.51
CA ALA A 194 3.88 -15.55 16.96
C ALA A 194 2.79 -14.59 17.45
N PHE A 195 1.79 -15.12 18.12
CA PHE A 195 0.69 -14.35 18.72
C PHE A 195 0.25 -15.04 20.01
N GLU A 196 -0.33 -14.27 20.91
CA GLU A 196 -0.95 -14.81 22.12
C GLU A 196 -2.42 -15.12 21.84
N GLU A 197 -2.87 -16.29 22.31
CA GLU A 197 -4.27 -16.67 22.25
C GLU A 197 -4.96 -16.30 23.56
N SER A 198 -6.22 -15.90 23.46
CA SER A 198 -7.06 -15.60 24.63
C SER A 198 -8.48 -16.11 24.39
N GLY A 199 -9.25 -16.21 25.48
CA GLY A 199 -10.61 -16.71 25.43
C GLY A 199 -10.72 -18.24 25.43
N PRO A 200 -11.95 -18.78 25.31
CA PRO A 200 -12.18 -20.22 25.25
C PRO A 200 -11.75 -20.80 23.89
N PRO A 201 -11.59 -22.13 23.79
CA PRO A 201 -11.32 -22.79 22.52
C PRO A 201 -12.35 -22.43 21.45
N THR A 202 -11.89 -22.14 20.22
CA THR A 202 -12.77 -21.79 19.09
C THR A 202 -13.87 -22.83 18.85
N ALA A 203 -13.59 -24.12 19.09
CA ALA A 203 -14.54 -25.21 18.93
C ALA A 203 -15.73 -25.17 19.90
N GLU A 204 -15.63 -24.43 21.02
CA GLU A 204 -16.75 -24.21 21.94
C GLU A 204 -17.67 -23.08 21.46
N LEU A 205 -17.17 -22.19 20.60
CA LEU A 205 -17.88 -21.00 20.13
C LEU A 205 -18.52 -21.19 18.74
N VAL A 206 -17.87 -21.96 17.87
CA VAL A 206 -18.36 -22.26 16.52
C VAL A 206 -18.04 -23.70 16.14
N LYS A 207 -19.04 -24.42 15.62
CA LYS A 207 -18.86 -25.80 15.13
C LYS A 207 -18.58 -25.78 13.63
N ILE A 208 -17.58 -26.53 13.20
CA ILE A 208 -17.25 -26.72 11.78
C ILE A 208 -17.47 -28.20 11.45
N GLU A 209 -18.26 -28.47 10.42
CA GLU A 209 -18.56 -29.81 9.94
C GLU A 209 -18.27 -29.91 8.45
N ILE A 210 -17.43 -30.87 8.07
CA ILE A 210 -17.06 -31.14 6.67
C ILE A 210 -17.79 -32.41 6.24
N GLN A 211 -18.86 -32.27 5.46
CA GLN A 211 -19.67 -33.39 4.99
C GLN A 211 -19.13 -33.99 3.68
N ASP A 212 -18.42 -33.19 2.87
CA ASP A 212 -17.78 -33.62 1.63
C ASP A 212 -16.24 -33.52 1.71
N PRO A 213 -15.56 -34.36 2.52
CA PRO A 213 -14.12 -34.27 2.77
C PRO A 213 -13.26 -34.54 1.53
N GLU A 214 -13.80 -35.20 0.51
CA GLU A 214 -13.12 -35.40 -0.78
C GLU A 214 -12.93 -34.08 -1.55
N LEU A 215 -13.85 -33.11 -1.38
CA LEU A 215 -13.78 -31.80 -2.02
C LEU A 215 -13.13 -30.75 -1.12
N CYS A 216 -13.26 -30.89 0.19
CA CYS A 216 -12.66 -30.01 1.17
C CYS A 216 -12.01 -30.84 2.29
N PRO A 217 -10.76 -31.29 2.12
CA PRO A 217 -10.10 -32.13 3.12
C PRO A 217 -9.73 -31.35 4.40
N ARG A 218 -9.76 -30.00 4.35
CA ARG A 218 -9.39 -29.14 5.47
C ARG A 218 -10.18 -27.83 5.42
N TYR A 219 -10.81 -27.50 6.54
CA TYR A 219 -11.41 -26.20 6.81
C TYR A 219 -11.00 -25.76 8.23
N VAL A 220 -10.45 -24.56 8.37
CA VAL A 220 -9.99 -24.04 9.66
C VAL A 220 -10.71 -22.72 9.93
N GLY A 221 -11.27 -22.60 11.12
CA GLY A 221 -11.84 -21.36 11.62
C GLY A 221 -11.05 -20.85 12.82
N ARG A 222 -10.98 -19.54 12.95
CA ARG A 222 -10.46 -18.85 14.12
C ARG A 222 -11.36 -17.67 14.40
N ILE A 223 -11.61 -17.40 15.68
CA ILE A 223 -12.41 -16.25 16.10
C ILE A 223 -11.48 -15.12 16.53
N ALA A 224 -11.78 -13.92 16.06
CA ALA A 224 -11.19 -12.68 16.53
C ALA A 224 -12.34 -11.78 17.03
N GLU A 225 -12.31 -11.43 18.31
CA GLU A 225 -13.36 -10.62 18.95
C GLU A 225 -12.93 -9.15 19.04
N GLN A 226 -13.91 -8.27 19.28
CA GLN A 226 -13.68 -6.83 19.52
C GLN A 226 -13.00 -6.10 18.34
N ILE A 227 -13.23 -6.59 17.12
CA ILE A 227 -12.73 -5.93 15.91
C ILE A 227 -13.58 -4.71 15.61
N VAL A 228 -12.94 -3.55 15.56
CA VAL A 228 -13.55 -2.30 15.08
C VAL A 228 -13.22 -2.16 13.60
N LEU A 229 -14.25 -2.04 12.76
CA LEU A 229 -14.06 -1.72 11.35
C LEU A 229 -13.45 -0.33 11.22
N ALA A 230 -12.30 -0.26 10.56
CA ALA A 230 -11.56 0.96 10.36
C ALA A 230 -10.75 0.87 9.06
N GLU A 231 -10.12 1.98 8.69
CA GLU A 231 -9.13 1.97 7.62
C GLU A 231 -7.90 1.14 8.00
N SER A 232 -7.34 0.46 7.00
CA SER A 232 -6.09 -0.28 7.14
C SER A 232 -4.89 0.64 7.37
N PRO A 233 -3.83 0.17 8.05
CA PRO A 233 -2.60 0.93 8.18
C PRO A 233 -1.95 1.19 6.82
N ALA A 234 -1.23 2.31 6.70
CA ALA A 234 -0.68 2.80 5.43
C ALA A 234 0.20 1.75 4.70
N TRP A 235 1.07 1.05 5.44
CA TRP A 235 1.94 0.02 4.88
C TRP A 235 1.17 -1.12 4.20
N MET A 236 0.01 -1.51 4.75
CA MET A 236 -0.82 -2.59 4.18
C MET A 236 -1.54 -2.08 2.93
N LYS A 237 -2.10 -0.86 2.99
CA LYS A 237 -2.72 -0.22 1.82
C LYS A 237 -1.75 -0.11 0.65
N GLN A 238 -0.50 0.27 0.92
CA GLN A 238 0.56 0.37 -0.09
C GLN A 238 0.91 -0.98 -0.72
N ARG A 239 1.06 -2.04 0.08
CA ARG A 239 1.33 -3.39 -0.42
C ARG A 239 0.17 -3.94 -1.27
N LEU A 240 -1.07 -3.70 -0.84
CA LEU A 240 -2.26 -4.06 -1.61
C LEU A 240 -2.31 -3.27 -2.93
N GLN A 241 -2.03 -1.97 -2.90
CA GLN A 241 -1.97 -1.12 -4.09
C GLN A 241 -0.90 -1.61 -5.07
N ALA A 242 0.30 -1.96 -4.58
CA ALA A 242 1.37 -2.52 -5.40
C ALA A 242 0.96 -3.84 -6.07
N ALA A 243 0.12 -4.64 -5.40
CA ALA A 243 -0.46 -5.85 -5.94
C ALA A 243 -1.70 -5.61 -6.84
N GLY A 244 -2.14 -4.36 -7.02
CA GLY A 244 -3.32 -4.00 -7.82
C GLY A 244 -4.66 -4.17 -7.10
N VAL A 245 -4.66 -4.28 -5.77
CA VAL A 245 -5.85 -4.45 -4.93
C VAL A 245 -6.23 -3.15 -4.25
N ARG A 246 -7.49 -2.73 -4.39
CA ARG A 246 -8.04 -1.55 -3.71
C ARG A 246 -8.32 -1.88 -2.24
N SER A 247 -7.82 -1.04 -1.33
CA SER A 247 -8.17 -1.09 0.09
C SER A 247 -9.65 -0.74 0.32
N ILE A 248 -10.29 -1.45 1.25
CA ILE A 248 -11.70 -1.26 1.63
C ILE A 248 -11.80 -0.99 3.13
N ASN A 249 -11.39 -1.96 3.96
CA ASN A 249 -11.34 -1.85 5.42
C ASN A 249 -10.36 -2.89 5.98
N ASN A 250 -9.96 -2.72 7.24
CA ASN A 250 -9.01 -3.58 7.93
C ASN A 250 -9.32 -5.08 7.92
N VAL A 251 -10.59 -5.50 7.82
CA VAL A 251 -10.98 -6.92 7.78
C VAL A 251 -10.86 -7.51 6.38
N VAL A 252 -11.36 -6.82 5.35
CA VAL A 252 -11.23 -7.28 3.96
C VAL A 252 -9.77 -7.25 3.53
N ASP A 253 -9.09 -6.16 3.88
CA ASP A 253 -7.71 -5.91 3.47
C ASP A 253 -6.73 -6.93 4.06
N ILE A 254 -6.89 -7.34 5.32
CA ILE A 254 -6.00 -8.35 5.90
C ILE A 254 -6.17 -9.72 5.22
N THR A 255 -7.39 -10.09 4.81
CA THR A 255 -7.62 -11.37 4.11
C THR A 255 -6.98 -11.36 2.72
N ASN A 256 -7.10 -10.24 1.99
CA ASN A 256 -6.43 -10.05 0.70
C ASN A 256 -4.90 -10.00 0.86
N TYR A 257 -4.42 -9.32 1.90
CA TYR A 257 -3.00 -9.20 2.21
C TYR A 257 -2.38 -10.59 2.42
N VAL A 258 -2.96 -11.41 3.29
CA VAL A 258 -2.46 -12.76 3.57
C VAL A 258 -2.57 -13.67 2.34
N MET A 259 -3.64 -13.54 1.54
CA MET A 259 -3.77 -14.26 0.28
C MET A 259 -2.62 -13.92 -0.67
N LEU A 260 -2.31 -12.65 -0.86
CA LEU A 260 -1.22 -12.22 -1.73
C LEU A 260 0.14 -12.61 -1.16
N GLU A 261 0.34 -12.50 0.16
CA GLU A 261 1.59 -12.84 0.82
C GLU A 261 1.91 -14.33 0.70
N THR A 262 0.94 -15.17 1.06
CA THR A 262 1.15 -16.61 1.30
C THR A 262 0.59 -17.51 0.20
N GLY A 263 -0.27 -16.99 -0.67
CA GLY A 263 -0.99 -17.76 -1.68
C GLY A 263 -2.23 -18.47 -1.14
N GLN A 264 -2.63 -18.21 0.12
CA GLN A 264 -3.78 -18.84 0.76
C GLN A 264 -4.97 -17.86 0.81
N PRO A 265 -6.00 -18.03 -0.04
CA PRO A 265 -7.23 -17.25 0.07
C PRO A 265 -7.88 -17.44 1.44
N LEU A 266 -8.35 -16.34 2.02
CA LEU A 266 -9.07 -16.30 3.29
C LEU A 266 -10.39 -15.57 3.11
N HIS A 267 -11.32 -15.82 4.04
CA HIS A 267 -12.58 -15.11 4.12
C HIS A 267 -12.94 -14.86 5.58
N ALA A 268 -13.58 -13.73 5.85
CA ALA A 268 -14.05 -13.35 7.17
C ALA A 268 -15.58 -13.38 7.19
N PHE A 269 -16.15 -14.00 8.23
CA PHE A 269 -17.59 -14.01 8.49
C PHE A 269 -17.86 -13.18 9.74
N ASP A 270 -18.96 -12.43 9.74
CA ASP A 270 -19.53 -11.91 10.97
C ASP A 270 -20.12 -13.10 11.75
N LEU A 271 -19.50 -13.45 12.88
CA LEU A 271 -19.87 -14.61 13.68
C LEU A 271 -21.32 -14.54 14.17
N ASP A 272 -21.83 -13.33 14.43
CA ASP A 272 -23.21 -13.16 14.92
C ASP A 272 -24.24 -13.39 13.81
N MET A 273 -23.81 -13.31 12.55
CA MET A 273 -24.63 -13.64 11.37
C MET A 273 -24.54 -15.12 10.99
N VAL A 274 -23.65 -15.91 11.61
CA VAL A 274 -23.55 -17.36 11.37
C VAL A 274 -24.66 -18.08 12.12
N GLY A 275 -25.71 -18.47 11.38
CA GLY A 275 -26.86 -19.19 11.91
C GLY A 275 -26.45 -20.44 12.71
N GLY A 276 -26.93 -20.53 13.96
CA GLY A 276 -26.62 -21.65 14.86
C GLY A 276 -25.15 -21.78 15.26
N ARG A 277 -24.31 -20.78 14.94
CA ARG A 277 -22.85 -20.81 15.10
C ARG A 277 -22.23 -22.11 14.56
N GLN A 278 -22.72 -22.53 13.39
CA GLN A 278 -22.26 -23.74 12.71
C GLN A 278 -21.96 -23.46 11.23
N ILE A 279 -20.77 -23.87 10.80
CA ILE A 279 -20.38 -23.88 9.39
C ILE A 279 -20.44 -25.32 8.90
N ILE A 280 -21.19 -25.56 7.83
CA ILE A 280 -21.34 -26.87 7.19
C ILE A 280 -20.79 -26.79 5.77
N VAL A 281 -19.68 -27.48 5.52
CA VAL A 281 -19.05 -27.58 4.20
C VAL A 281 -19.62 -28.79 3.47
N ARG A 282 -20.46 -28.53 2.47
CA ARG A 282 -21.14 -29.55 1.67
C ARG A 282 -21.40 -29.07 0.25
N LYS A 283 -21.69 -30.00 -0.66
CA LYS A 283 -22.22 -29.69 -2.01
C LYS A 283 -23.55 -28.95 -1.89
N ALA A 284 -23.76 -28.00 -2.81
CA ALA A 284 -25.09 -27.46 -3.05
C ALA A 284 -26.00 -28.61 -3.53
N GLY A 285 -27.20 -28.73 -2.95
CA GLY A 285 -28.20 -29.70 -3.41
C GLY A 285 -28.83 -29.25 -4.73
N SER A 286 -29.97 -29.83 -5.12
CA SER A 286 -30.77 -29.33 -6.24
C SER A 286 -31.40 -27.96 -5.91
N ASP A 287 -31.26 -26.99 -6.82
CA ASP A 287 -31.90 -25.67 -6.83
C ASP A 287 -31.79 -24.85 -5.54
N GLN A 288 -30.55 -24.44 -5.18
CA GLN A 288 -30.31 -23.44 -4.14
C GLN A 288 -29.85 -22.13 -4.77
N SER A 289 -30.66 -21.07 -4.64
CA SER A 289 -30.24 -19.71 -4.96
C SER A 289 -29.36 -19.17 -3.83
N PHE A 290 -28.20 -18.61 -4.17
CA PHE A 290 -27.28 -17.97 -3.24
C PHE A 290 -26.99 -16.55 -3.72
N VAL A 291 -27.13 -15.57 -2.84
CA VAL A 291 -26.76 -14.18 -3.12
C VAL A 291 -25.32 -13.99 -2.63
N THR A 292 -24.44 -13.59 -3.53
CA THR A 292 -23.05 -13.25 -3.26
C THR A 292 -22.94 -11.86 -2.64
N LEU A 293 -21.72 -11.42 -2.34
CA LEU A 293 -21.49 -10.13 -1.69
C LEU A 293 -21.69 -8.90 -2.60
N ASP A 294 -21.77 -9.11 -3.92
CA ASP A 294 -21.91 -8.10 -4.97
C ASP A 294 -23.37 -7.84 -5.41
#